data_AF-A0A183F7M7-F1
#
_entry.id   AF-A0A183F7M7-F1
#
_cell.length_a   1.000
_cell.length_b   1.000
_cell.length_c   1.000
_cell.angle_alpha   90.00
_cell.angle_beta   90.00
_cell.angle_gamma   90.00
#
_symmetry.space_group_name_H-M   'P 1'
#
loop_
_entity.id
_entity.type
_entity.pdbx_description
1 polymer ?
#
loop_
_entity_poly.entity_id
_entity_poly.type
_entity_poly.pdbx_seq_one_letter_code
_entity_poly.pdbx_strand_id
1 'polypeptide(L)'
;MTPTTTGYKAASPMLLAVLLTLRIAHAAYFTQVPWMGFSGRLAFMKVHFSMREPDHDPCYESTGRPVRCVPEFINAAFGKPVIATSTCGMNGPSRYCTVKEGTDGISRERCEVCDDSRQSLSHPASLLTDLNSPGNMTCWVSEPSLTEHNVSLTLSLGKKYELTYISMYFCSRMPDSMALYKSADHGRTWIPFQYYSSNCNYMFGREPDVVITKHNEQVS
;
A
#
# COMPACT_ATOMS: atom_id res chain seq x y z
N MET A 1 -48.84 -14.07 2.59
CA MET A 1 -47.63 -14.87 2.33
C MET A 1 -46.52 -13.91 1.95
N THR A 2 -45.43 -13.98 2.71
CA THR A 2 -44.30 -13.04 2.79
C THR A 2 -43.50 -12.90 1.49
N PRO A 3 -43.08 -11.69 1.09
CA PRO A 3 -41.95 -11.52 0.20
C PRO A 3 -40.64 -11.60 1.00
N THR A 4 -39.78 -12.51 0.59
CA THR A 4 -38.40 -12.70 1.01
C THR A 4 -37.57 -11.44 0.81
N THR A 5 -37.01 -10.91 1.88
CA THR A 5 -36.03 -9.82 1.86
C THR A 5 -34.67 -10.37 1.41
N THR A 6 -34.36 -10.25 0.12
CA THR A 6 -33.00 -10.48 -0.39
C THR A 6 -32.13 -9.34 0.08
N GLY A 7 -31.26 -9.61 1.06
CA GLY A 7 -30.30 -8.63 1.58
C GLY A 7 -29.30 -8.24 0.50
N TYR A 8 -29.42 -7.00 0.00
CA TYR A 8 -28.40 -6.40 -0.84
C TYR A 8 -27.14 -6.19 0.01
N LYS A 9 -26.08 -6.92 -0.32
CA LYS A 9 -24.77 -6.78 0.29
C LYS A 9 -24.18 -5.46 -0.23
N ALA A 10 -24.24 -4.41 0.59
CA ALA A 10 -23.63 -3.13 0.25
C ALA A 10 -22.14 -3.35 -0.10
N ALA A 11 -21.71 -2.83 -1.25
CA ALA A 11 -20.30 -2.84 -1.64
C ALA A 11 -19.52 -2.10 -0.55
N SER A 12 -18.69 -2.83 0.20
CA SER A 12 -17.87 -2.24 1.25
C SER A 12 -16.87 -1.29 0.59
N PRO A 13 -16.69 -0.07 1.12
CA PRO A 13 -15.70 0.87 0.56
C PRO A 13 -14.32 0.21 0.58
N MET A 14 -13.57 0.33 -0.52
CA MET A 14 -12.18 -0.11 -0.54
C MET A 14 -11.38 0.92 0.24
N LEU A 15 -10.81 0.53 1.38
CA LEU A 15 -9.79 1.33 2.05
C LEU A 15 -8.43 0.69 1.81
N LEU A 16 -7.48 1.44 1.29
CA LEU A 16 -6.11 1.00 1.04
C LEU A 16 -5.17 1.76 2.00
N ALA A 17 -4.14 1.08 2.51
CA ALA A 17 -3.07 1.58 3.36
C ALA A 17 -1.76 0.88 2.95
N VAL A 18 -0.60 1.47 3.16
CA VAL A 18 0.70 0.88 2.71
C VAL A 18 1.63 0.77 3.92
N LEU A 19 1.84 -0.43 4.46
CA LEU A 19 2.81 -0.73 5.52
C LEU A 19 4.11 -1.27 4.93
N LEU A 20 5.23 -0.75 5.42
CA LEU A 20 6.55 -1.35 5.29
C LEU A 20 6.70 -2.48 6.31
N THR A 21 6.87 -3.72 5.85
CA THR A 21 7.43 -4.76 6.73
C THR A 21 8.95 -4.63 6.74
N LEU A 22 9.51 -4.08 7.83
CA LEU A 22 10.91 -4.30 8.16
C LEU A 22 11.06 -5.75 8.66
N ARG A 23 11.56 -6.64 7.80
CA ARG A 23 12.17 -7.89 8.27
C ARG A 23 13.56 -7.54 8.79
N ILE A 24 13.71 -7.43 10.11
CA ILE A 24 15.03 -7.37 10.75
C ILE A 24 15.64 -8.76 10.61
N ALA A 25 16.50 -8.93 9.61
CA ALA A 25 17.51 -9.98 9.60
C ALA A 25 18.78 -9.38 10.21
N HIS A 26 18.97 -9.56 11.52
CA HIS A 26 20.32 -9.54 12.07
C HIS A 26 20.47 -10.73 13.01
N ALA A 27 21.25 -11.69 12.51
CA ALA A 27 21.88 -12.73 13.30
C ALA A 27 22.65 -12.07 14.44
N ALA A 28 22.21 -12.29 15.67
CA ALA A 28 22.98 -11.97 16.86
C ALA A 28 24.09 -13.01 17.00
N TYR A 29 25.28 -12.70 16.46
CA TYR A 29 26.50 -13.31 16.97
C TYR A 29 26.83 -12.64 18.30
N PHE A 30 26.57 -13.39 19.37
CA PHE A 30 26.95 -13.06 20.73
C PHE A 30 28.46 -13.29 20.87
N THR A 31 29.23 -12.23 21.09
CA THR A 31 30.52 -12.34 21.79
C THR A 31 30.62 -11.25 22.84
N GLN A 32 30.67 -11.69 24.09
CA GLN A 32 30.90 -10.91 25.30
C GLN A 32 32.15 -10.03 25.22
N VAL A 33 32.03 -8.78 25.67
CA VAL A 33 33.13 -8.10 26.38
C VAL A 33 32.55 -7.22 27.49
N PRO A 34 33.14 -7.18 28.70
CA PRO A 34 32.48 -6.67 29.90
C PRO A 34 32.83 -5.21 30.23
N TRP A 35 31.83 -4.50 30.75
CA TRP A 35 31.86 -3.48 31.80
C TRP A 35 33.09 -2.57 31.92
N MET A 36 32.91 -1.30 31.53
CA MET A 36 33.41 -0.17 32.33
C MET A 36 32.37 0.96 32.28
N GLY A 37 31.85 1.32 33.46
CA GLY A 37 30.84 2.35 33.61
C GLY A 37 31.40 3.75 33.40
N PHE A 38 30.55 4.66 32.94
CA PHE A 38 30.76 6.10 33.09
C PHE A 38 29.43 6.84 33.20
N SER A 39 29.48 7.84 34.09
CA SER A 39 28.42 8.69 34.61
C SER A 39 27.51 9.37 33.59
N GLY A 40 26.27 9.60 34.03
CA GLY A 40 25.20 10.18 33.23
C GLY A 40 25.49 11.55 32.62
N ARG A 41 25.03 11.70 31.38
CA ARG A 41 24.50 12.94 30.81
C ARG A 41 23.34 12.56 29.89
N LEU A 42 22.22 13.27 30.00
CA LEU A 42 21.11 13.18 29.03
C LEU A 42 21.64 13.48 27.63
N ALA A 43 21.76 12.44 26.80
CA ALA A 43 21.95 12.60 25.37
C ALA A 43 20.57 12.52 24.71
N PHE A 44 20.09 13.66 24.24
CA PHE A 44 18.98 13.75 23.30
C PHE A 44 19.27 12.82 22.12
N MET A 45 18.48 11.77 21.92
CA MET A 45 18.49 10.98 20.68
C MET A 45 17.99 11.87 19.55
N LYS A 46 18.91 12.60 18.92
CA LYS A 46 18.69 13.11 17.56
C LYS A 46 18.66 11.91 16.63
N VAL A 47 17.48 11.61 16.10
CA VAL A 47 17.33 10.71 14.95
C VAL A 47 18.05 11.37 13.78
N HIS A 48 19.32 11.00 13.57
CA HIS A 48 20.07 11.39 12.40
C HIS A 48 19.57 10.56 11.21
N PHE A 49 18.80 11.17 10.33
CA PHE A 49 18.79 10.76 8.92
C PHE A 49 20.23 10.86 8.43
N SER A 50 20.89 9.73 8.21
CA SER A 50 22.26 9.69 7.69
C SER A 50 22.25 10.06 6.21
N MET A 51 22.27 11.35 5.90
CA MET A 51 22.73 11.88 4.61
C MET A 51 24.27 11.94 4.62
N ARG A 52 24.93 10.79 4.78
CA ARG A 52 26.38 10.71 4.64
C ARG A 52 26.65 10.35 3.19
N GLU A 53 27.02 11.36 2.40
CA GLU A 53 27.49 11.16 1.04
C GLU A 53 28.65 10.16 1.09
N PRO A 54 28.63 9.07 0.32
CA PRO A 54 29.68 8.08 0.39
C PRO A 54 31.00 8.77 0.02
N ASP A 55 32.04 8.59 0.84
CA ASP A 55 33.39 9.15 0.61
C ASP A 55 34.01 8.70 -0.73
N HIS A 56 33.36 7.76 -1.43
CA HIS A 56 33.79 7.19 -2.70
C HIS A 56 32.59 6.79 -3.57
N ASP A 57 32.68 6.98 -4.90
CA ASP A 57 31.62 6.63 -5.85
C ASP A 57 31.44 5.09 -5.92
N PRO A 58 30.26 4.54 -5.58
CA PRO A 58 30.02 3.10 -5.59
C PRO A 58 30.08 2.46 -6.99
N CYS A 59 30.13 3.27 -8.06
CA CYS A 59 30.29 2.80 -9.43
C CYS A 59 31.76 2.55 -9.84
N TYR A 60 32.72 2.84 -8.96
CA TYR A 60 34.13 2.59 -9.21
C TYR A 60 34.78 1.82 -8.05
N GLU A 61 35.74 0.95 -8.35
CA GLU A 61 36.64 0.39 -7.35
C GLU A 61 37.65 1.45 -6.87
N SER A 62 38.33 1.21 -5.75
CA SER A 62 39.40 2.09 -5.26
C SER A 62 40.58 2.24 -6.24
N THR A 63 40.73 1.30 -7.19
CA THR A 63 41.72 1.36 -8.27
C THR A 63 41.23 2.17 -9.49
N GLY A 64 40.04 2.76 -9.44
CA GLY A 64 39.44 3.52 -10.54
C GLY A 64 38.81 2.67 -11.65
N ARG A 65 38.64 1.36 -11.44
CA ARG A 65 37.98 0.47 -12.40
C ARG A 65 36.45 0.60 -12.28
N PRO A 66 35.71 0.75 -13.39
CA PRO A 66 34.25 0.85 -13.34
C PRO A 66 33.62 -0.51 -13.00
N VAL A 67 32.61 -0.49 -12.12
CA VAL A 67 31.83 -1.65 -11.70
C VAL A 67 30.33 -1.39 -11.82
N ARG A 68 29.53 -2.47 -11.83
CA ARG A 68 28.08 -2.37 -11.88
C ARG A 68 27.55 -1.85 -10.54
N CYS A 69 27.09 -0.61 -10.53
CA CYS A 69 26.31 -0.04 -9.44
C CYS A 69 24.81 -0.14 -9.74
N VAL A 70 24.01 -0.41 -8.71
CA VAL A 70 22.55 -0.33 -8.76
C VAL A 70 22.07 0.64 -7.69
N PRO A 71 21.04 1.46 -7.96
CA PRO A 71 20.50 2.34 -6.95
C PRO A 71 19.97 1.56 -5.74
N GLU A 72 19.90 2.23 -4.59
CA GLU A 72 19.30 1.65 -3.40
C GLU A 72 17.83 1.30 -3.63
N PHE A 73 17.39 0.25 -2.92
CA PHE A 73 15.99 -0.13 -2.89
C PHE A 73 15.18 0.90 -2.09
N ILE A 74 14.18 1.52 -2.73
CA ILE A 74 13.35 2.55 -2.10
C ILE A 74 11.86 2.27 -2.27
N ASN A 75 11.04 2.83 -1.38
CA ASN A 75 9.61 2.96 -1.63
C ASN A 75 9.37 4.10 -2.64
N ALA A 76 9.16 3.75 -3.92
CA ALA A 76 8.93 4.72 -4.99
C ALA A 76 7.59 5.47 -4.85
N ALA A 77 6.63 4.94 -4.09
CA ALA A 77 5.32 5.54 -3.88
C ALA A 77 5.31 6.60 -2.76
N PHE A 78 6.27 6.57 -1.85
CA PHE A 78 6.28 7.43 -0.66
C PHE A 78 6.19 8.92 -1.02
N GLY A 79 5.22 9.61 -0.42
CA GLY A 79 4.95 11.04 -0.63
C GLY A 79 4.48 11.43 -2.04
N LYS A 80 4.20 10.47 -2.92
CA LYS A 80 3.74 10.75 -4.28
C LYS A 80 2.22 10.95 -4.31
N PRO A 81 1.69 11.91 -5.08
CA PRO A 81 0.26 12.09 -5.20
C PRO A 81 -0.38 10.87 -5.88
N VAL A 82 -1.46 10.38 -5.28
CA VAL A 82 -2.33 9.36 -5.87
C VAL A 82 -3.62 10.02 -6.34
N ILE A 83 -4.03 9.73 -7.57
CA ILE A 83 -5.30 10.17 -8.13
C ILE A 83 -6.31 9.05 -7.93
N ALA A 84 -7.37 9.31 -7.17
CA ALA A 84 -8.49 8.39 -6.98
C ALA A 84 -9.70 8.85 -7.80
N THR A 85 -10.42 7.93 -8.43
CA THR A 85 -11.68 8.27 -9.13
C THR A 85 -12.86 8.48 -8.20
N SER A 86 -12.76 8.01 -6.96
CA SER A 86 -13.76 8.16 -5.91
C SER A 86 -13.06 8.47 -4.60
N THR A 87 -13.56 9.42 -3.83
CA THR A 87 -13.10 9.72 -2.47
C THR A 87 -14.33 10.18 -1.69
N CYS A 88 -14.54 9.64 -0.50
CA CYS A 88 -15.71 9.98 0.27
C CYS A 88 -15.72 11.45 0.70
N GLY A 89 -16.91 12.01 0.90
CA GLY A 89 -17.03 13.32 1.54
C GLY A 89 -16.84 14.53 0.60
N MET A 90 -16.50 14.29 -0.68
CA MET A 90 -16.27 15.33 -1.69
C MET A 90 -17.53 16.12 -2.05
N ASN A 91 -18.71 15.46 -2.03
CA ASN A 91 -20.01 16.07 -2.36
C ASN A 91 -20.84 16.39 -1.10
N GLY A 92 -20.20 16.43 0.07
CA GLY A 92 -20.84 16.59 1.37
C GLY A 92 -20.67 15.36 2.26
N PRO A 93 -21.09 15.44 3.54
CA PRO A 93 -20.87 14.38 4.51
C PRO A 93 -21.54 13.06 4.09
N SER A 94 -20.75 11.99 4.00
CA SER A 94 -21.19 10.64 3.65
C SER A 94 -21.01 9.70 4.85
N ARG A 95 -21.82 8.64 4.94
CA ARG A 95 -21.70 7.63 6.01
C ARG A 95 -21.14 6.35 5.43
N TYR A 96 -20.01 5.88 5.95
CA TYR A 96 -19.39 4.62 5.55
C TYR A 96 -19.31 3.65 6.72
N CYS A 97 -19.35 2.36 6.43
CA CYS A 97 -19.32 1.29 7.44
C CYS A 97 -18.18 0.32 7.16
N THR A 98 -17.49 -0.08 8.22
CA THR A 98 -16.44 -1.10 8.19
C THR A 98 -16.84 -2.26 9.10
N VAL A 99 -16.60 -3.48 8.63
CA VAL A 99 -16.82 -4.68 9.44
C VAL A 99 -15.47 -5.10 10.00
N LYS A 100 -15.36 -5.11 11.32
CA LYS A 100 -14.18 -5.62 12.03
C LYS A 100 -14.55 -6.88 12.78
N GLU A 101 -13.69 -7.89 12.65
CA GLU A 101 -13.80 -9.13 13.43
C GLU A 101 -13.24 -8.88 14.82
N GLY A 102 -14.07 -9.05 15.85
CA GLY A 102 -13.63 -8.96 17.24
C GLY A 102 -12.78 -10.15 17.65
N THR A 103 -12.06 -10.03 18.78
CA THR A 103 -11.27 -11.13 19.36
C THR A 103 -12.12 -12.33 19.79
N ASP A 104 -13.43 -12.12 19.88
CA ASP A 104 -14.47 -13.13 20.16
C ASP A 104 -14.98 -13.83 18.90
N GLY A 105 -14.42 -13.55 17.71
CA GLY A 105 -14.88 -14.08 16.43
C GLY A 105 -16.18 -13.45 15.93
N ILE A 106 -16.73 -12.45 16.65
CA ILE A 106 -17.96 -11.78 16.26
C ILE A 106 -17.63 -10.58 15.38
N SER A 107 -18.12 -10.62 14.14
CA SER A 107 -18.07 -9.49 13.22
C SER A 107 -18.98 -8.36 13.70
N ARG A 108 -18.40 -7.18 13.97
CA ARG A 108 -19.14 -5.97 14.32
C ARG A 108 -18.99 -4.93 13.23
N GLU A 109 -20.11 -4.38 12.80
CA GLU A 109 -20.12 -3.24 11.90
C GLU A 109 -19.95 -1.95 12.71
N ARG A 110 -18.98 -1.12 12.30
CA ARG A 110 -18.78 0.23 12.81
C ARG A 110 -18.93 1.21 11.66
N CYS A 111 -19.78 2.20 11.85
CA CYS A 111 -20.01 3.22 10.84
C CYS A 111 -19.57 4.59 11.33
N GLU A 112 -18.94 5.33 10.44
CA GLU A 112 -18.34 6.63 10.68
C GLU A 112 -18.81 7.60 9.59
N VAL A 113 -18.68 8.90 9.86
CA VAL A 113 -19.02 9.96 8.90
C VAL A 113 -17.74 10.43 8.25
N CYS A 114 -17.70 10.41 6.93
CA CYS A 114 -16.65 10.99 6.12
C CYS A 114 -17.08 12.36 5.59
N ASP A 115 -16.24 13.37 5.77
CA ASP A 115 -16.54 14.73 5.38
C ASP A 115 -15.25 15.45 5.00
N ASP A 116 -15.07 15.73 3.70
CA ASP A 116 -13.83 16.32 3.18
C ASP A 116 -13.64 17.77 3.65
N SER A 117 -14.73 18.46 4.04
CA SER A 117 -14.67 19.81 4.60
C SER A 117 -14.03 19.86 6.00
N ARG A 118 -13.95 18.73 6.70
CA ARG A 118 -13.40 18.61 8.05
C ARG A 118 -12.21 17.68 8.07
N GLN A 119 -11.02 18.23 8.30
CA GLN A 119 -9.75 17.49 8.29
C GLN A 119 -9.72 16.24 9.20
N SER A 120 -10.46 16.23 10.31
CA SER A 120 -10.52 15.07 11.23
C SER A 120 -11.40 13.92 10.74
N LEU A 121 -12.22 14.15 9.72
CA LEU A 121 -13.14 13.18 9.12
C LEU A 121 -12.87 12.97 7.62
N SER A 122 -11.86 13.66 7.07
CA SER A 122 -11.47 13.52 5.68
C SER A 122 -10.55 12.31 5.50
N HIS A 123 -10.74 11.62 4.39
CA HIS A 123 -9.96 10.43 4.03
C HIS A 123 -9.35 10.58 2.63
N PRO A 124 -8.51 11.60 2.39
CA PRO A 124 -8.00 11.91 1.06
C PRO A 124 -7.02 10.84 0.55
N ALA A 125 -6.87 10.76 -0.77
CA ALA A 125 -5.97 9.79 -1.43
C ALA A 125 -4.47 10.00 -1.07
N SER A 126 -4.10 11.15 -0.52
CA SER A 126 -2.74 11.40 0.00
C SER A 126 -2.35 10.47 1.15
N LEU A 127 -3.33 9.94 1.90
CA LEU A 127 -3.13 8.97 2.98
C LEU A 127 -2.69 7.58 2.47
N LEU A 128 -2.64 7.36 1.16
CA LEU A 128 -2.15 6.11 0.58
C LEU A 128 -0.62 6.00 0.61
N THR A 129 0.05 7.14 0.68
CA THR A 129 1.49 7.29 0.45
C THR A 129 2.19 8.09 1.54
N ASP A 130 1.50 8.36 2.64
CA ASP A 130 2.02 9.12 3.77
C ASP A 130 2.97 8.28 4.64
N LEU A 131 3.46 8.89 5.73
CA LEU A 131 4.32 8.21 6.68
C LEU A 131 3.48 7.29 7.57
N ASN A 132 3.43 6.02 7.18
CA ASN A 132 2.73 5.03 7.96
C ASN A 132 3.54 4.62 9.20
N SER A 133 2.96 4.83 10.38
CA SER A 133 3.54 4.45 11.68
C SER A 133 2.73 3.31 12.31
N PRO A 134 3.36 2.24 12.79
CA PRO A 134 2.67 1.13 13.44
C PRO A 134 2.03 1.63 14.75
N GLY A 135 0.73 1.96 14.69
CA GLY A 135 -0.04 2.55 15.79
C GLY A 135 -0.92 3.72 15.39
N ASN A 136 -0.62 4.38 14.26
CA ASN A 136 -1.44 5.47 13.70
C ASN A 136 -1.65 5.24 12.20
N MET A 137 -2.42 4.21 11.88
CA MET A 137 -2.75 3.87 10.50
C MET A 137 -3.76 4.87 9.94
N THR A 138 -3.36 5.57 8.90
CA THR A 138 -4.21 6.43 8.08
C THR A 138 -4.76 5.63 6.90
N CYS A 139 -5.96 6.00 6.46
CA CYS A 139 -6.66 5.25 5.41
C CYS A 139 -7.43 6.21 4.50
N TRP A 140 -7.27 6.05 3.20
CA TRP A 140 -8.19 6.62 2.21
C TRP A 140 -9.47 5.78 2.14
N VAL A 141 -10.59 6.43 1.82
CA VAL A 141 -11.92 5.81 1.73
C VAL A 141 -12.60 6.25 0.43
N SER A 142 -13.07 5.29 -0.36
CA SER A 142 -13.94 5.55 -1.51
C SER A 142 -15.34 5.96 -1.09
N GLU A 143 -16.07 6.70 -1.93
CA GLU A 143 -17.49 6.98 -1.70
C GLU A 143 -18.30 5.66 -1.61
N PRO A 144 -19.14 5.47 -0.58
CA PRO A 144 -20.01 4.32 -0.49
C PRO A 144 -21.03 4.30 -1.64
N SER A 145 -21.20 3.16 -2.29
CA SER A 145 -22.21 2.97 -3.32
C SER A 145 -23.03 1.71 -3.07
N LEU A 146 -24.30 1.78 -3.44
CA LEU A 146 -25.21 0.62 -3.44
C LEU A 146 -25.04 -0.26 -4.68
N THR A 147 -24.44 0.29 -5.74
CA THR A 147 -24.19 -0.42 -7.00
C THR A 147 -22.71 -0.76 -7.14
N GLU A 148 -22.45 -1.89 -7.80
CA GLU A 148 -21.11 -2.25 -8.22
C GLU A 148 -20.56 -1.18 -9.15
N HIS A 149 -19.38 -0.66 -8.81
CA HIS A 149 -18.67 0.33 -9.60
C HIS A 149 -17.17 0.14 -9.42
N ASN A 150 -16.44 0.52 -10.46
CA ASN A 150 -14.99 0.43 -10.44
C ASN A 150 -14.39 1.69 -9.82
N VAL A 151 -13.52 1.49 -8.83
CA VAL A 151 -12.70 2.56 -8.27
C VAL A 151 -11.26 2.32 -8.69
N SER A 152 -10.60 3.35 -9.21
CA SER A 152 -9.22 3.27 -9.67
C SER A 152 -8.33 4.25 -8.91
N LEU A 153 -7.15 3.77 -8.54
CA LEU A 153 -6.09 4.53 -7.91
C LEU A 153 -4.90 4.59 -8.87
N THR A 154 -4.50 5.79 -9.27
CA THR A 154 -3.43 6.02 -10.23
C THR A 154 -2.27 6.74 -9.56
N LEU A 155 -1.11 6.09 -9.56
CA LEU A 155 0.13 6.61 -9.00
C LEU A 155 1.16 6.84 -10.10
N SER A 156 1.58 8.10 -10.25
CA SER A 156 2.61 8.48 -11.22
C SER A 156 3.99 8.60 -10.56
N LEU A 157 4.90 7.68 -10.87
CA LEU A 157 6.25 7.66 -10.28
C LEU A 157 7.19 8.74 -10.86
N GLY A 158 6.90 9.23 -12.07
CA GLY A 158 7.65 10.31 -12.74
C GLY A 158 8.95 9.88 -13.42
N LYS A 159 9.40 8.64 -13.23
CA LYS A 159 10.50 8.01 -13.98
C LYS A 159 10.27 6.50 -14.07
N LYS A 160 11.10 5.82 -14.86
CA LYS A 160 11.06 4.35 -14.96
C LYS A 160 11.68 3.72 -13.71
N TYR A 161 11.03 2.68 -13.20
CA TYR A 161 11.47 1.88 -12.06
C TYR A 161 11.41 0.39 -12.43
N GLU A 162 12.37 -0.37 -11.92
CA GLU A 162 12.27 -1.83 -11.84
C GLU A 162 11.56 -2.18 -10.54
N LEU A 163 10.28 -2.58 -10.64
CA LEU A 163 9.46 -2.90 -9.48
C LEU A 163 9.76 -4.32 -8.98
N THR A 164 10.10 -4.46 -7.71
CA THR A 164 10.25 -5.77 -7.07
C THR A 164 8.92 -6.29 -6.52
N TYR A 165 8.12 -5.43 -5.88
CA TYR A 165 6.80 -5.78 -5.36
C TYR A 165 5.91 -4.54 -5.25
N ILE A 166 4.60 -4.78 -5.19
CA ILE A 166 3.59 -3.78 -4.81
C ILE A 166 2.91 -4.32 -3.56
N SER A 167 2.93 -3.55 -2.47
CA SER A 167 2.27 -3.93 -1.22
C SER A 167 1.11 -2.99 -0.91
N MET A 168 0.01 -3.59 -0.50
CA MET A 168 -1.23 -2.92 -0.17
C MET A 168 -1.83 -3.57 1.06
N TYR A 169 -2.42 -2.76 1.93
CA TYR A 169 -3.07 -3.14 3.16
C TYR A 169 -4.47 -2.56 3.12
N PHE A 170 -5.41 -3.22 3.77
CA PHE A 170 -6.79 -2.77 3.75
C PHE A 170 -7.23 -2.48 5.17
N CYS A 171 -7.78 -1.29 5.38
CA CYS A 171 -8.41 -0.93 6.67
C CYS A 171 -9.82 -1.52 6.77
N SER A 172 -10.43 -1.84 5.64
CA SER A 172 -11.63 -2.64 5.47
C SER A 172 -11.27 -4.08 5.08
N ARG A 173 -12.29 -4.89 4.79
CA ARG A 173 -12.06 -6.14 4.06
C ARG A 173 -11.44 -5.84 2.69
N MET A 174 -10.56 -6.72 2.25
CA MET A 174 -10.05 -6.73 0.88
C MET A 174 -11.22 -6.86 -0.08
N PRO A 175 -11.20 -6.17 -1.23
CA PRO A 175 -12.22 -6.34 -2.23
C PRO A 175 -12.24 -7.76 -2.79
N ASP A 176 -13.42 -8.18 -3.24
CA ASP A 176 -13.60 -9.49 -3.86
C ASP A 176 -12.83 -9.64 -5.17
N SER A 177 -12.69 -8.55 -5.93
CA SER A 177 -11.98 -8.50 -7.20
C SER A 177 -11.17 -7.22 -7.35
N MET A 178 -9.93 -7.35 -7.82
CA MET A 178 -8.98 -6.26 -8.05
C MET A 178 -8.05 -6.58 -9.22
N ALA A 179 -7.66 -5.56 -9.98
CA ALA A 179 -6.65 -5.65 -11.02
C ALA A 179 -5.58 -4.57 -10.83
N LEU A 180 -4.32 -4.97 -10.98
CA LEU A 180 -3.17 -4.08 -11.02
C LEU A 180 -2.71 -3.90 -12.46
N TYR A 181 -2.47 -2.65 -12.84
CA TYR A 181 -1.95 -2.28 -14.15
C TYR A 181 -0.67 -1.47 -13.97
N LYS A 182 0.24 -1.55 -14.94
CA LYS A 182 1.45 -0.73 -15.00
C LYS A 182 1.57 -0.05 -16.36
N SER A 183 2.26 1.09 -16.37
CA SER A 183 2.58 1.83 -17.59
C SER A 183 4.07 2.10 -17.66
N ALA A 184 4.66 1.89 -18.84
CA ALA A 184 6.07 2.18 -19.11
C ALA A 184 6.27 3.47 -19.93
N ASP A 185 5.18 4.13 -20.32
CA ASP A 185 5.14 5.27 -21.24
C ASP A 185 4.43 6.50 -20.66
N HIS A 186 4.45 6.63 -19.33
CA HIS A 186 3.88 7.74 -18.56
C HIS A 186 2.35 7.85 -18.68
N GLY A 187 1.66 6.70 -18.63
CA GLY A 187 0.20 6.60 -18.56
C GLY A 187 -0.52 6.64 -19.90
N ARG A 188 0.20 6.55 -21.04
CA ARG A 188 -0.42 6.50 -22.36
C ARG A 188 -0.99 5.12 -22.66
N THR A 189 -0.25 4.08 -22.29
CA THR A 189 -0.70 2.69 -22.36
C THR A 189 -0.56 2.02 -21.00
N TRP A 190 -1.49 1.09 -20.75
CA TRP A 190 -1.57 0.33 -19.52
C TRP A 190 -1.56 -1.15 -19.87
N ILE A 191 -0.65 -1.89 -19.25
CA ILE A 191 -0.59 -3.34 -19.37
C ILE A 191 -0.97 -3.97 -18.04
N PRO A 192 -1.70 -5.10 -18.06
CA PRO A 192 -2.02 -5.81 -16.82
C PRO A 192 -0.73 -6.28 -16.14
N PHE A 193 -0.75 -6.24 -14.82
CA PHE A 193 0.37 -6.67 -13.98
C PHE A 193 -0.01 -7.80 -13.03
N GLN A 194 -1.23 -7.78 -12.49
CA GLN A 194 -1.75 -8.88 -11.67
C GLN A 194 -3.28 -8.78 -11.57
N TYR A 195 -3.96 -9.92 -11.56
CA TYR A 195 -5.38 -10.01 -11.23
C TYR A 195 -5.58 -10.77 -9.91
N TYR A 196 -6.55 -10.33 -9.12
CA TYR A 196 -7.01 -10.99 -7.89
C TYR A 196 -8.53 -11.06 -7.93
N SER A 197 -9.11 -12.25 -7.81
CA SER A 197 -10.56 -12.42 -7.71
C SER A 197 -10.90 -13.77 -7.06
N SER A 198 -12.04 -13.85 -6.37
CA SER A 198 -12.62 -15.14 -5.98
C SER A 198 -13.11 -15.95 -7.20
N ASN A 199 -13.39 -15.28 -8.32
CA ASN A 199 -13.79 -15.90 -9.58
C ASN A 199 -13.16 -15.18 -10.79
N CYS A 200 -11.86 -15.46 -11.02
CA CYS A 200 -11.07 -14.87 -12.10
C CYS A 200 -11.67 -15.09 -13.50
N ASN A 201 -12.36 -16.22 -13.73
CA ASN A 201 -12.94 -16.53 -15.02
C ASN A 201 -14.13 -15.60 -15.31
N TYR A 202 -15.06 -15.50 -14.36
CA TYR A 202 -16.22 -14.62 -14.51
C TYR A 202 -15.83 -13.14 -14.57
N MET A 203 -14.92 -12.70 -13.70
CA MET A 203 -14.59 -11.27 -13.55
C MET A 203 -13.61 -10.75 -14.60
N PHE A 204 -12.63 -11.56 -15.00
CA PHE A 204 -11.54 -11.12 -15.87
C PHE A 204 -11.37 -11.98 -17.13
N GLY A 205 -12.17 -13.03 -17.31
CA GLY A 205 -11.98 -13.99 -18.40
C GLY A 205 -10.64 -14.74 -18.32
N ARG A 206 -10.10 -14.89 -17.11
CA ARG A 206 -8.79 -15.51 -16.86
C ARG A 206 -8.95 -16.85 -16.15
N GLU A 207 -8.14 -17.83 -16.54
CA GLU A 207 -8.00 -19.05 -15.76
C GLU A 207 -7.26 -18.74 -14.43
N PRO A 208 -7.70 -19.32 -13.30
CA PRO A 208 -7.02 -19.16 -12.02
C PRO A 208 -5.71 -19.96 -11.99
N ASP A 209 -4.73 -19.48 -11.21
CA ASP A 209 -3.49 -20.21 -10.87
C ASP A 209 -2.70 -20.77 -12.06
N VAL A 210 -2.70 -20.05 -13.18
CA VAL A 210 -1.96 -20.45 -14.38
C VAL A 210 -0.46 -20.48 -14.09
N VAL A 211 0.20 -21.59 -14.44
CA VAL A 211 1.65 -21.74 -14.30
C VAL A 211 2.36 -20.71 -15.18
N ILE A 212 3.21 -19.90 -14.56
CA ILE A 212 4.03 -18.92 -15.28
C ILE A 212 5.18 -19.67 -15.98
N THR A 213 5.19 -19.61 -17.30
CA THR A 213 6.22 -20.09 -18.22
C THR A 213 6.87 -18.90 -18.92
N LYS A 214 8.05 -19.09 -19.52
CA LYS A 214 8.74 -18.05 -20.33
C LYS A 214 7.88 -17.36 -21.39
N HIS A 215 6.78 -17.98 -21.82
CA HIS A 215 5.88 -17.46 -22.83
C HIS A 215 4.78 -16.54 -22.26
N ASN A 216 4.46 -16.62 -20.97
CA ASN A 216 3.39 -15.83 -20.34
C ASN A 216 3.85 -14.92 -19.19
N GLU A 217 5.16 -14.84 -18.89
CA GLU A 217 5.72 -14.01 -17.80
C GLU A 217 5.35 -12.51 -17.91
N GLN A 218 5.03 -12.04 -19.11
CA GLN A 218 4.65 -10.64 -19.36
C GLN A 218 3.14 -10.37 -19.25
N VAL A 219 2.31 -11.43 -19.16
CA VAL A 219 0.84 -11.36 -19.28
C VAL A 219 0.12 -12.01 -18.09
N SER A 220 0.87 -12.64 -17.19
CA SER A 220 0.36 -13.28 -15.97
C SER A 220 -0.01 -12.26 -14.91
#